data_AF-A0A842IBT7-F1
#
_entry.id   AF-A0A842IBT7-F1
#
_cell.length_a   1.000
_cell.length_b   1.000
_cell.length_c   1.000
_cell.angle_alpha   90.00
_cell.angle_beta   90.00
_cell.angle_gamma   90.00
#
_symmetry.space_group_name_H-M   'P 1'
#
loop_
_entity.id
_entity.type
_entity.pdbx_description
1 polymer ?
#
loop_
_entity_poly.entity_id
_entity_poly.type
_entity_poly.pdbx_seq_one_letter_code
_entity_poly.pdbx_strand_id
1 'polypeptide(L)'
;MIALLELALRNATNQRLTEDFGDPDWLLPGHSAVRLLPFEMNAVRTAMTHARKAAYAKLSYKDKSALDAKAFPNGIPAGTEHLAVAKARQALFPVSHGQIIAQTTFSFWKRLYSHDYDATLWKTSLKRVFPNKSLRRSDLTRALETIYATRNRVAHHEPVYGDRLDDAVAALDYVRTWTGAKTETEDTSFKRFSSIQFLRMQMDYQSHLATWQTLT
;
A
#
# COMPACT_ATOMS: atom_id res chain seq x y z
N MET A 1 2.77 5.86 13.37
CA MET A 1 2.96 6.79 12.25
C MET A 1 3.01 6.11 10.88
N ILE A 2 3.90 5.15 10.65
CA ILE A 2 4.04 4.44 9.35
C ILE A 2 2.70 4.00 8.76
N ALA A 3 1.85 3.31 9.54
CA ALA A 3 0.56 2.82 9.06
C ALA A 3 -0.40 3.92 8.59
N LEU A 4 -0.42 5.10 9.24
CA LEU A 4 -1.26 6.22 8.84
C LEU A 4 -0.78 6.84 7.53
N LEU A 5 0.54 6.97 7.38
CA LEU A 5 1.15 7.45 6.13
C LEU A 5 0.90 6.47 4.99
N GLU A 6 1.06 5.17 5.23
CA GLU A 6 0.76 4.14 4.25
C GLU A 6 -0.70 4.22 3.79
N LEU A 7 -1.66 4.31 4.72
CA LEU A 7 -3.07 4.49 4.39
C LEU A 7 -3.33 5.77 3.59
N ALA A 8 -2.77 6.90 4.01
CA ALA A 8 -2.95 8.17 3.33
C ALA A 8 -2.34 8.17 1.92
N LEU A 9 -1.14 7.61 1.76
CA LEU A 9 -0.49 7.50 0.46
C LEU A 9 -1.31 6.62 -0.48
N ARG A 10 -1.80 5.47 -0.01
CA ARG A 10 -2.67 4.57 -0.79
C ARG A 10 -3.91 5.28 -1.27
N ASN A 11 -4.61 5.96 -0.37
CA ASN A 11 -5.87 6.65 -0.67
C ASN A 11 -5.64 7.82 -1.64
N ALA A 12 -4.64 8.65 -1.38
CA ALA A 12 -4.33 9.80 -2.25
C ALA A 12 -3.84 9.35 -3.64
N THR A 13 -3.03 8.29 -3.70
CA THR A 13 -2.58 7.70 -4.97
C THR A 13 -3.76 7.13 -5.74
N ASN A 14 -4.61 6.32 -5.10
CA ASN A 14 -5.78 5.75 -5.74
C ASN A 14 -6.72 6.83 -6.26
N GLN A 15 -7.02 7.84 -5.44
CA GLN A 15 -7.87 8.95 -5.83
C GLN A 15 -7.32 9.66 -7.06
N ARG A 16 -6.02 9.99 -7.10
CA ARG A 16 -5.43 10.66 -8.26
C ARG A 16 -5.42 9.81 -9.53
N LEU A 17 -5.10 8.53 -9.41
CA LEU A 17 -5.15 7.63 -10.56
C LEU A 17 -6.58 7.49 -11.11
N THR A 18 -7.57 7.35 -10.23
CA THR A 18 -8.98 7.33 -10.62
C THR A 18 -9.40 8.61 -11.34
N GLU A 19 -9.10 9.77 -10.78
CA GLU A 19 -9.50 11.06 -11.35
C GLU A 19 -8.78 11.37 -12.67
N ASP A 20 -7.47 11.13 -12.74
CA ASP A 20 -6.67 11.52 -13.90
C ASP A 20 -6.79 10.55 -15.09
N PHE A 21 -7.05 9.26 -14.83
CA PHE A 21 -7.23 8.25 -15.87
C PHE A 21 -8.70 7.95 -16.17
N GLY A 22 -9.64 8.48 -15.39
CA GLY A 22 -11.09 8.30 -15.60
C GLY A 22 -11.57 6.86 -15.38
N ASP A 23 -10.84 6.07 -14.58
CA ASP A 23 -11.12 4.66 -14.33
C ASP A 23 -11.14 4.38 -12.82
N PRO A 24 -12.33 4.30 -12.19
CA PRO A 24 -12.46 4.08 -10.75
C PRO A 24 -12.03 2.67 -10.32
N ASP A 25 -11.99 1.73 -11.27
CA ASP A 25 -11.77 0.31 -11.02
C ASP A 25 -10.47 -0.17 -11.68
N TRP A 26 -9.49 0.72 -11.87
CA TRP A 26 -8.25 0.48 -12.60
C TRP A 26 -7.39 -0.70 -12.12
N LEU A 27 -7.68 -1.29 -10.95
CA LEU A 27 -7.03 -2.51 -10.44
C LEU A 27 -7.77 -3.81 -10.80
N LEU A 28 -9.01 -3.73 -11.30
CA LEU A 28 -9.82 -4.89 -11.66
C LEU A 28 -9.41 -5.47 -13.03
N PRO A 29 -9.59 -6.78 -13.26
CA PRO A 29 -9.34 -7.37 -14.57
C PRO A 29 -10.17 -6.71 -15.67
N GLY A 30 -9.57 -6.48 -16.84
CA GLY A 30 -10.21 -5.81 -17.97
C GLY A 30 -10.02 -4.29 -18.00
N HIS A 31 -9.54 -3.71 -16.90
CA HIS A 31 -9.20 -2.29 -16.80
C HIS A 31 -7.74 -2.07 -17.21
N SER A 32 -7.50 -1.10 -18.10
CA SER A 32 -6.16 -0.88 -18.70
C SER A 32 -5.75 0.59 -18.77
N ALA A 33 -6.53 1.49 -18.17
CA ALA A 33 -6.23 2.92 -18.18
C ALA A 33 -4.88 3.22 -17.48
N VAL A 34 -4.63 2.57 -16.34
CA VAL A 34 -3.34 2.61 -15.63
C VAL A 34 -2.49 1.41 -16.06
N ARG A 35 -1.44 1.67 -16.86
CA ARG A 35 -0.54 0.61 -17.34
C ARG A 35 0.46 0.18 -16.27
N LEU A 36 0.16 -0.91 -15.59
CA LEU A 36 1.04 -1.52 -14.58
C LEU A 36 2.10 -2.42 -15.22
N LEU A 37 3.31 -2.37 -14.66
CA LEU A 37 4.43 -3.24 -14.96
C LEU A 37 4.26 -4.62 -14.30
N PRO A 38 5.02 -5.65 -14.73
CA PRO A 38 4.78 -7.04 -14.33
C PRO A 38 4.72 -7.29 -12.83
N PHE A 39 5.56 -6.61 -12.03
CA PHE A 39 5.54 -6.76 -10.58
C PHE A 39 4.23 -6.25 -9.97
N GLU A 40 3.77 -5.04 -10.36
CA GLU A 40 2.49 -4.49 -9.89
C GLU A 40 1.32 -5.38 -10.32
N MET A 41 1.32 -5.85 -11.56
CA MET A 41 0.30 -6.79 -12.04
C MET A 41 0.27 -8.07 -11.20
N ASN A 42 1.43 -8.61 -10.83
CA ASN A 42 1.50 -9.79 -9.98
C ASN A 42 1.04 -9.51 -8.55
N ALA A 43 1.37 -8.34 -7.99
CA ALA A 43 0.90 -7.90 -6.69
C ALA A 43 -0.64 -7.77 -6.68
N VAL A 44 -1.25 -7.25 -7.75
CA VAL A 44 -2.71 -7.18 -7.92
C VAL A 44 -3.33 -8.58 -7.95
N ARG A 45 -2.79 -9.52 -8.75
CA ARG A 45 -3.27 -10.92 -8.78
C ARG A 45 -3.17 -11.60 -7.41
N THR A 46 -2.09 -11.34 -6.70
CA THR A 46 -1.87 -11.84 -5.33
C THR A 46 -2.89 -11.25 -4.37
N ALA A 47 -3.13 -9.94 -4.42
CA ALA A 47 -4.14 -9.26 -3.62
C ALA A 47 -5.56 -9.78 -3.90
N MET A 48 -5.92 -10.03 -5.16
CA MET A 48 -7.20 -10.67 -5.52
C MET A 48 -7.33 -12.07 -4.92
N THR A 49 -6.25 -12.86 -4.95
CA THR A 49 -6.21 -14.19 -4.34
C THR A 49 -6.42 -14.10 -2.81
N HIS A 50 -5.80 -13.14 -2.15
CA HIS A 50 -5.99 -12.90 -0.72
C HIS A 50 -7.42 -12.43 -0.40
N ALA A 51 -8.01 -11.55 -1.21
CA ALA A 51 -9.39 -11.11 -1.05
C ALA A 51 -10.38 -12.29 -1.13
N ARG A 52 -10.22 -13.16 -2.15
CA ARG A 52 -11.04 -14.38 -2.30
C ARG A 52 -10.87 -15.34 -1.13
N LYS A 53 -9.64 -15.57 -0.67
CA LYS A 53 -9.36 -16.38 0.52
C LYS A 53 -10.04 -15.81 1.76
N ALA A 54 -9.97 -14.50 1.96
CA ALA A 54 -10.59 -13.83 3.11
C ALA A 54 -12.12 -13.95 3.09
N ALA A 55 -12.76 -13.84 1.92
CA ALA A 55 -14.20 -14.07 1.78
C ALA A 55 -14.57 -15.54 2.04
N TYR A 56 -13.83 -16.47 1.43
CA TYR A 56 -14.05 -17.91 1.59
C TYR A 56 -13.84 -18.40 3.04
N ALA A 57 -12.89 -17.81 3.77
CA ALA A 57 -12.59 -18.16 5.15
C ALA A 57 -13.78 -17.92 6.10
N LYS A 58 -14.69 -16.99 5.76
CA LYS A 58 -15.88 -16.66 6.55
C LYS A 58 -17.01 -17.69 6.44
N LEU A 59 -16.93 -18.63 5.49
CA LEU A 59 -17.96 -19.64 5.27
C LEU A 59 -17.84 -20.84 6.21
N SER A 60 -18.99 -21.40 6.60
CA SER A 60 -19.08 -22.68 7.29
C SER A 60 -18.67 -23.84 6.37
N TYR A 61 -18.45 -25.03 6.94
CA TYR A 61 -18.15 -26.23 6.15
C TYR A 61 -19.27 -26.56 5.15
N LYS A 62 -20.54 -26.44 5.59
CA LYS A 62 -21.72 -26.69 4.76
C LYS A 62 -21.78 -25.72 3.58
N ASP A 63 -21.57 -24.43 3.83
CA ASP A 63 -21.59 -23.40 2.79
C ASP A 63 -20.47 -23.61 1.77
N LYS A 64 -19.29 -24.07 2.21
CA LYS A 64 -18.16 -24.37 1.32
C LYS A 64 -18.49 -25.53 0.38
N SER A 65 -19.12 -26.60 0.87
CA SER A 65 -19.54 -27.72 0.02
C SER A 65 -20.67 -27.35 -0.94
N ALA A 66 -21.56 -26.42 -0.55
CA ALA A 66 -22.61 -25.92 -1.45
C ALA A 66 -22.07 -25.20 -2.70
N LEU A 67 -20.80 -24.78 -2.69
CA LEU A 67 -20.14 -24.18 -3.86
C LEU A 67 -19.72 -25.20 -4.93
N ASP A 68 -19.76 -26.50 -4.63
CA ASP A 68 -19.26 -27.54 -5.54
C ASP A 68 -20.01 -27.56 -6.86
N ALA A 69 -21.34 -27.45 -6.84
CA ALA A 69 -22.16 -27.41 -8.05
C ALA A 69 -21.80 -26.24 -8.97
N LYS A 70 -21.34 -25.11 -8.42
CA LYS A 70 -20.92 -23.93 -9.19
C LYS A 70 -19.46 -24.01 -9.63
N ALA A 71 -18.57 -24.48 -8.75
CA ALA A 71 -17.14 -24.59 -9.03
C ALA A 71 -16.83 -25.74 -10.00
N PHE A 72 -17.64 -26.79 -9.97
CA PHE A 72 -17.48 -28.01 -10.75
C PHE A 72 -18.84 -28.45 -11.33
N PRO A 73 -19.34 -27.82 -12.41
CA PRO A 73 -20.63 -28.15 -13.01
C PRO A 73 -20.78 -29.61 -13.44
N ASN A 74 -19.65 -30.26 -13.81
CA ASN A 74 -19.60 -31.67 -14.23
C ASN A 74 -19.17 -32.62 -13.10
N GLY A 75 -19.25 -32.17 -11.84
CA GLY A 75 -18.73 -32.89 -10.68
C GLY A 75 -17.22 -32.70 -10.49
N ILE A 76 -16.75 -32.97 -9.28
CA ILE A 76 -15.32 -32.88 -8.94
C ILE A 76 -14.61 -34.09 -9.57
N PRO A 77 -13.61 -33.88 -10.44
CA PRO A 77 -12.86 -34.99 -11.04
C PRO A 77 -12.20 -35.87 -9.98
N ALA A 78 -12.20 -37.19 -10.20
CA ALA A 78 -11.52 -38.13 -9.32
C ALA A 78 -10.02 -37.80 -9.21
N GLY A 79 -9.48 -37.82 -8.00
CA GLY A 79 -8.08 -37.46 -7.74
C GLY A 79 -7.80 -35.95 -7.68
N THR A 80 -8.83 -35.09 -7.69
CA THR A 80 -8.63 -33.64 -7.50
C THR A 80 -8.15 -33.35 -6.07
N GLU A 81 -6.96 -32.74 -5.97
CA GLU A 81 -6.39 -32.29 -4.70
C GLU A 81 -7.32 -31.33 -3.94
N HIS A 82 -7.40 -31.47 -2.61
CA HIS A 82 -8.23 -30.62 -1.76
C HIS A 82 -7.92 -29.12 -1.94
N LEU A 83 -6.63 -28.78 -2.16
CA LEU A 83 -6.21 -27.41 -2.44
C LEU A 83 -6.77 -26.88 -3.77
N ALA A 84 -6.85 -27.73 -4.79
CA ALA A 84 -7.41 -27.36 -6.09
C ALA A 84 -8.93 -27.13 -5.98
N VAL A 85 -9.65 -27.99 -5.24
CA VAL A 85 -11.07 -27.79 -4.91
C VAL A 85 -11.28 -26.45 -4.20
N ALA A 86 -10.48 -26.16 -3.17
CA ALA A 86 -10.57 -24.91 -2.44
C ALA A 86 -10.28 -23.68 -3.33
N LYS A 87 -9.29 -23.75 -4.23
CA LYS A 87 -9.00 -22.68 -5.20
C LYS A 87 -10.15 -22.44 -6.18
N ALA A 88 -10.76 -23.50 -6.71
CA ALA A 88 -11.91 -23.40 -7.61
C ALA A 88 -13.11 -22.73 -6.91
N ARG A 89 -13.42 -23.14 -5.66
CA ARG A 89 -14.44 -22.49 -4.84
C ARG A 89 -14.13 -21.02 -4.56
N GLN A 90 -12.88 -20.70 -4.23
CA GLN A 90 -12.42 -19.32 -3.99
C GLN A 90 -12.55 -18.44 -5.23
N ALA A 91 -12.35 -18.99 -6.43
CA ALA A 91 -12.45 -18.24 -7.69
C ALA A 91 -13.86 -17.68 -7.96
N LEU A 92 -14.90 -18.28 -7.35
CA LEU A 92 -16.29 -17.83 -7.47
C LEU A 92 -16.57 -16.50 -6.78
N PHE A 93 -15.71 -16.06 -5.86
CA PHE A 93 -15.93 -14.83 -5.13
C PHE A 93 -15.53 -13.61 -5.96
N PRO A 94 -16.45 -12.66 -6.18
CA PRO A 94 -16.09 -11.39 -6.79
C PRO A 94 -15.14 -10.63 -5.85
N VAL A 95 -14.23 -9.87 -6.45
CA VAL A 95 -13.29 -9.01 -5.73
C VAL A 95 -13.57 -7.57 -6.14
N SER A 96 -13.76 -6.69 -5.17
CA SER A 96 -13.91 -5.26 -5.44
C SER A 96 -12.56 -4.55 -5.51
N HIS A 97 -12.52 -3.40 -6.19
CA HIS A 97 -11.33 -2.54 -6.25
C HIS A 97 -10.78 -2.20 -4.86
N GLY A 98 -11.67 -1.83 -3.92
CA GLY A 98 -11.32 -1.55 -2.53
C GLY A 98 -10.69 -2.75 -1.79
N GLN A 99 -11.13 -3.98 -2.09
CA GLN A 99 -10.49 -5.18 -1.53
C GLN A 99 -9.08 -5.38 -2.06
N ILE A 100 -8.81 -5.05 -3.33
CA ILE A 100 -7.46 -5.09 -3.88
C ILE A 100 -6.59 -4.05 -3.18
N ILE A 101 -7.05 -2.81 -3.04
CA ILE A 101 -6.33 -1.75 -2.31
C ILE A 101 -5.98 -2.22 -0.89
N ALA A 102 -6.93 -2.81 -0.17
CA ALA A 102 -6.71 -3.28 1.20
C ALA A 102 -5.71 -4.45 1.28
N GLN A 103 -5.65 -5.32 0.27
CA GLN A 103 -4.80 -6.51 0.25
C GLN A 103 -3.42 -6.29 -0.38
N THR A 104 -3.21 -5.18 -1.10
CA THR A 104 -1.86 -4.78 -1.53
C THR A 104 -1.02 -4.32 -0.34
N THR A 105 0.30 -4.42 -0.46
CA THR A 105 1.28 -4.02 0.57
C THR A 105 1.95 -2.69 0.19
N PHE A 106 2.69 -2.08 1.12
CA PHE A 106 3.44 -0.85 0.84
C PHE A 106 4.39 -0.95 -0.36
N SER A 107 4.95 -2.14 -0.63
CA SER A 107 5.86 -2.34 -1.77
C SER A 107 5.18 -2.09 -3.11
N PHE A 108 3.88 -2.39 -3.26
CA PHE A 108 3.12 -2.04 -4.46
C PHE A 108 3.07 -0.53 -4.63
N TRP A 109 2.63 0.19 -3.59
CA TRP A 109 2.40 1.63 -3.66
C TRP A 109 3.69 2.43 -3.82
N LYS A 110 4.78 2.09 -3.12
CA LYS A 110 6.07 2.77 -3.29
C LYS A 110 6.61 2.63 -4.71
N ARG A 111 6.41 1.46 -5.36
CA ARG A 111 6.93 1.22 -6.71
C ARG A 111 6.23 2.07 -7.76
N LEU A 112 4.98 2.49 -7.56
CA LEU A 112 4.30 3.44 -8.46
C LEU A 112 5.02 4.79 -8.54
N TYR A 113 5.79 5.16 -7.52
CA TYR A 113 6.61 6.39 -7.48
C TYR A 113 8.05 6.18 -7.96
N SER A 114 8.40 4.98 -8.43
CA SER A 114 9.75 4.67 -8.91
C SER A 114 10.06 5.32 -10.26
N HIS A 115 11.32 5.21 -10.69
CA HIS A 115 11.77 5.71 -11.98
C HIS A 115 11.01 5.07 -13.15
N ASP A 116 10.64 3.79 -13.03
CA ASP A 116 10.01 3.03 -14.11
C ASP A 116 8.65 3.60 -14.52
N TYR A 117 8.04 4.39 -13.63
CA TYR A 117 6.76 5.07 -13.84
C TYR A 117 6.89 6.59 -14.00
N ASP A 118 8.09 7.12 -14.24
CA ASP A 118 8.31 8.56 -14.34
C ASP A 118 7.46 9.21 -15.45
N ALA A 119 7.51 8.62 -16.65
CA ALA A 119 6.77 9.11 -17.80
C ALA A 119 5.27 8.79 -17.74
N THR A 120 4.92 7.60 -17.23
CA THR A 120 3.57 7.04 -17.35
C THR A 120 2.65 7.40 -16.19
N LEU A 121 3.15 7.50 -14.95
CA LEU A 121 2.34 7.84 -13.77
C LEU A 121 2.80 9.12 -13.09
N TRP A 122 4.10 9.36 -12.91
CA TRP A 122 4.57 10.53 -12.15
C TRP A 122 4.21 11.85 -12.82
N LYS A 123 4.65 12.05 -14.06
CA LYS A 123 4.42 13.28 -14.82
C LYS A 123 2.94 13.51 -15.16
N THR A 124 2.19 12.42 -15.33
CA THR A 124 0.80 12.44 -15.77
C THR A 124 -0.20 12.57 -14.63
N SER A 125 0.10 12.03 -13.44
CA SER A 125 -0.85 11.95 -12.32
C SER A 125 -0.20 12.11 -10.94
N LEU A 126 0.75 11.25 -10.56
CA LEU A 126 1.19 11.11 -9.17
C LEU A 126 1.90 12.35 -8.61
N LYS A 127 2.47 13.22 -9.45
CA LYS A 127 2.99 14.53 -9.01
C LYS A 127 1.89 15.38 -8.35
N ARG A 128 0.61 15.19 -8.67
CA ARG A 128 -0.50 15.91 -8.02
C ARG A 128 -0.78 15.46 -6.59
N VAL A 129 -0.29 14.29 -6.18
CA VAL A 129 -0.30 13.87 -4.76
C VAL A 129 0.70 14.72 -3.94
N PHE A 130 1.74 15.23 -4.59
CA PHE A 130 2.80 16.05 -4.00
C PHE A 130 2.95 17.37 -4.79
N PRO A 131 1.99 18.30 -4.65
CA PRO A 131 1.81 19.41 -5.60
C PRO A 131 2.89 20.50 -5.52
N ASN A 132 3.81 20.43 -4.56
CA ASN A 132 4.98 21.29 -4.50
C ASN A 132 5.84 21.18 -5.78
N LYS A 133 6.17 22.32 -6.38
CA LYS A 133 6.87 22.37 -7.67
C LYS A 133 8.37 22.06 -7.58
N SER A 134 9.01 22.31 -6.45
CA SER A 134 10.45 22.06 -6.23
C SER A 134 10.76 20.62 -5.81
N LEU A 135 9.74 19.83 -5.49
CA LEU A 135 9.89 18.44 -5.09
C LEU A 135 10.39 17.58 -6.25
N ARG A 136 11.47 16.84 -5.99
CA ARG A 136 12.04 15.87 -6.94
C ARG A 136 11.50 14.49 -6.62
N ARG A 137 11.07 13.76 -7.67
CA ARG A 137 10.60 12.38 -7.54
C ARG A 137 11.63 11.50 -6.82
N SER A 138 12.91 11.66 -7.14
CA SER A 138 14.00 10.87 -6.54
C SER A 138 14.09 10.99 -5.03
N ASP A 139 13.83 12.19 -4.48
CA ASP A 139 13.88 12.42 -3.03
C ASP A 139 12.66 11.79 -2.35
N LEU A 140 11.49 11.88 -2.97
CA LEU A 140 10.29 11.16 -2.54
C LEU A 140 10.48 9.63 -2.61
N THR A 141 11.00 9.09 -3.71
CA THR A 141 11.28 7.66 -3.84
C THR A 141 12.25 7.19 -2.74
N ARG A 142 13.28 7.99 -2.43
CA ARG A 142 14.23 7.69 -1.35
C ARG A 142 13.54 7.65 0.01
N ALA A 143 12.73 8.66 0.33
CA ALA A 143 11.98 8.69 1.58
C ALA A 143 11.01 7.50 1.72
N LEU A 144 10.28 7.16 0.64
CA LEU A 144 9.40 5.99 0.62
C LEU A 144 10.18 4.68 0.78
N GLU A 145 11.39 4.57 0.22
CA GLU A 145 12.25 3.41 0.40
C GLU A 145 12.72 3.26 1.85
N THR A 146 13.14 4.36 2.48
CA THR A 146 13.51 4.37 3.90
C THR A 146 12.34 3.93 4.78
N ILE A 147 11.14 4.45 4.54
CA ILE A 147 9.93 4.03 5.28
C ILE A 147 9.65 2.54 5.07
N TYR A 148 9.79 2.03 3.84
CA TYR A 148 9.59 0.62 3.52
C TYR A 148 10.60 -0.29 4.25
N ALA A 149 11.88 0.06 4.20
CA ALA A 149 12.94 -0.68 4.87
C ALA A 149 12.71 -0.71 6.38
N THR A 150 12.42 0.44 6.99
CA THR A 150 12.10 0.55 8.43
C THR A 150 10.89 -0.29 8.79
N ARG A 151 9.80 -0.21 8.03
CA ARG A 151 8.59 -1.03 8.26
C ARG A 151 8.90 -2.51 8.23
N ASN A 152 9.73 -2.97 7.29
CA ASN A 152 10.10 -4.36 7.18
C ASN A 152 10.96 -4.82 8.36
N ARG A 153 11.94 -4.01 8.80
CA ARG A 153 12.73 -4.32 10.00
C ARG A 153 11.84 -4.51 11.22
N VAL A 154 10.94 -3.57 11.47
CA VAL A 154 9.97 -3.65 12.58
C VAL A 154 9.11 -4.92 12.48
N ALA A 155 8.64 -5.28 11.28
CA ALA A 155 7.85 -6.49 11.05
C ALA A 155 8.64 -7.79 11.27
N HIS A 156 9.96 -7.76 11.09
CA HIS A 156 10.87 -8.87 11.37
C HIS A 156 11.46 -8.83 12.78
N HIS A 157 10.96 -7.94 13.65
CA HIS A 157 11.50 -7.72 14.99
C HIS A 157 13.01 -7.36 14.99
N GLU A 158 13.48 -6.77 13.91
CA GLU A 158 14.83 -6.24 13.82
C GLU A 158 14.90 -4.81 14.37
N PRO A 159 16.00 -4.45 15.06
CA PRO A 159 16.11 -3.16 15.70
C PRO A 159 16.28 -2.01 14.70
N VAL A 160 15.80 -0.82 15.09
CA VAL A 160 15.93 0.47 14.38
C VAL A 160 16.40 1.51 15.39
N TYR A 161 17.67 1.91 15.30
CA TYR A 161 18.35 2.88 16.17
C TYR A 161 19.46 3.59 15.38
N GLY A 162 20.06 4.63 15.96
CA GLY A 162 21.10 5.45 15.33
C GLY A 162 20.62 6.05 14.00
N ASP A 163 21.50 6.11 13.00
CA ASP A 163 21.22 6.67 11.67
C ASP A 163 19.92 6.12 11.05
N ARG A 164 19.60 4.84 11.27
CA ARG A 164 18.38 4.24 10.72
C ARG A 164 17.11 4.83 11.32
N LEU A 165 17.14 5.20 12.60
CA LEU A 165 16.01 5.83 13.27
C LEU A 165 15.89 7.29 12.81
N ASP A 166 17.02 8.00 12.72
CA ASP A 166 17.06 9.39 12.23
C ASP A 166 16.53 9.48 10.80
N ASP A 167 17.01 8.61 9.90
CA ASP A 167 16.54 8.49 8.53
C ASP A 167 15.04 8.18 8.46
N ALA A 168 14.55 7.28 9.33
CA ALA A 168 13.14 6.93 9.37
C ALA A 168 12.26 8.11 9.79
N VAL A 169 12.66 8.85 10.83
CA VAL A 169 11.91 10.02 11.32
C VAL A 169 11.93 11.13 10.27
N ALA A 170 13.08 11.41 9.67
CA ALA A 170 13.22 12.40 8.61
C ALA A 170 12.39 12.03 7.37
N ALA A 171 12.38 10.77 6.95
CA ALA A 171 11.57 10.31 5.83
C ALA A 171 10.06 10.42 6.11
N LEU A 172 9.62 10.05 7.32
CA LEU A 172 8.23 10.18 7.75
C LEU A 172 7.77 11.64 7.78
N ASP A 173 8.61 12.54 8.30
CA ASP A 173 8.35 13.97 8.31
C ASP A 173 8.30 14.53 6.88
N TYR A 174 9.29 14.22 6.04
CA TYR A 174 9.33 14.65 4.65
C TYR A 174 8.06 14.29 3.89
N VAL A 175 7.63 13.02 3.94
CA VAL A 175 6.43 12.59 3.23
C VAL A 175 5.18 13.23 3.83
N ARG A 176 5.09 13.35 5.15
CA ARG A 176 3.97 14.05 5.80
C ARG A 176 3.88 15.52 5.38
N THR A 177 5.01 16.19 5.30
CA THR A 177 5.10 17.62 4.97
C THR A 177 4.63 17.90 3.55
N TRP A 178 5.00 17.04 2.60
CA TRP A 178 4.72 17.28 1.18
C TRP A 178 3.45 16.62 0.64
N THR A 179 2.84 15.67 1.35
CA THR A 179 1.59 15.04 0.91
C THR A 179 0.46 16.08 0.86
N GLY A 180 -0.01 16.36 -0.35
CA GLY A 180 -1.05 17.34 -0.63
C GLY A 180 -0.63 18.81 -0.49
N ALA A 181 0.62 19.11 -0.13
CA ALA A 181 1.09 20.46 0.16
C ALA A 181 1.83 21.08 -1.02
N LYS A 182 1.51 22.33 -1.35
CA LYS A 182 2.25 23.16 -2.31
C LYS A 182 3.39 23.90 -1.62
N THR A 183 3.18 24.33 -0.37
CA THR A 183 4.19 24.98 0.47
C THR A 183 4.35 24.22 1.78
N GLU A 184 5.50 24.36 2.42
CA GLU A 184 5.80 23.65 3.67
C GLU A 184 4.86 24.04 4.82
N THR A 185 4.43 25.30 4.87
CA THR A 185 3.52 25.83 5.89
C THR A 185 2.05 25.50 5.67
N GLU A 186 1.69 24.90 4.53
CA GLU A 186 0.29 24.59 4.21
C GLU A 186 -0.24 23.51 5.14
N ASP A 187 -1.36 23.80 5.81
CA ASP A 187 -2.04 22.85 6.69
C ASP A 187 -2.95 21.92 5.88
N THR A 188 -2.39 20.79 5.45
CA THR A 188 -3.11 19.79 4.65
C THR A 188 -4.01 18.93 5.52
N SER A 189 -5.03 18.32 4.93
CA SER A 189 -5.89 17.35 5.63
C SER A 189 -5.08 16.19 6.22
N PHE A 190 -4.01 15.75 5.55
CA PHE A 190 -3.14 14.70 6.09
C PHE A 190 -2.32 15.18 7.28
N LYS A 191 -1.80 16.42 7.27
CA LYS A 191 -1.13 17.01 8.44
C LYS A 191 -2.06 17.03 9.63
N ARG A 192 -3.28 17.57 9.50
CA ARG A 192 -4.31 17.59 10.56
C ARG A 192 -4.65 16.19 11.06
N PHE A 193 -4.93 15.26 10.15
CA PHE A 193 -5.30 13.88 10.49
C PHE A 193 -4.21 13.13 11.25
N SER A 194 -2.95 13.39 10.91
CA SER A 194 -1.79 12.71 11.51
C SER A 194 -1.15 13.46 12.68
N SER A 195 -1.67 14.64 13.06
CA SER A 195 -1.03 15.55 14.03
C SER A 195 -0.67 14.88 15.35
N ILE A 196 -1.62 14.19 15.99
CA ILE A 196 -1.40 13.59 17.32
C ILE A 196 -0.30 12.54 17.27
N GLN A 197 -0.38 11.63 16.30
CA GLN A 197 0.57 10.53 16.17
C GLN A 197 1.94 11.03 15.72
N PHE A 198 1.99 12.11 14.93
CA PHE A 198 3.24 12.75 14.53
C PHE A 198 3.91 13.41 15.73
N LEU A 199 3.18 14.20 16.51
CA LEU A 199 3.71 14.83 17.72
C LEU A 199 4.20 13.80 18.74
N ARG A 200 3.44 12.71 18.94
CA ARG A 200 3.88 11.61 19.81
C ARG A 200 5.17 10.97 19.32
N MET A 201 5.28 10.67 18.03
CA MET A 201 6.50 10.13 17.44
C MET A 201 7.69 11.09 17.63
N GLN A 202 7.48 12.40 17.45
CA GLN A 202 8.52 13.41 17.67
C GLN A 202 8.95 13.46 19.13
N MET A 203 8.00 13.47 20.08
CA MET A 203 8.31 13.42 21.51
C MET A 203 9.12 12.18 21.88
N ASP A 204 8.67 10.99 21.47
CA ASP A 204 9.35 9.73 21.75
C ASP A 204 10.77 9.71 21.16
N TYR A 205 10.93 10.24 19.94
CA TYR A 205 12.23 10.37 19.27
C TYR A 205 13.17 11.33 20.00
N GLN A 206 12.70 12.52 20.39
CA GLN A 206 13.52 13.49 21.12
C GLN A 206 13.93 12.96 22.50
N SER A 207 13.02 12.28 23.22
CA SER A 207 13.34 11.62 24.48
C SER A 207 14.39 10.51 24.29
N HIS A 208 14.29 9.72 23.22
CA HIS A 208 15.30 8.73 22.88
C HIS A 208 16.67 9.35 22.62
N LEU A 209 16.74 10.42 21.80
CA LEU A 209 18.00 11.11 21.50
C LEU A 209 18.66 11.68 22.76
N ALA A 210 17.89 12.36 23.62
CA ALA A 210 18.42 12.91 24.86
C ALA A 210 18.99 11.81 25.78
N THR A 211 18.29 10.68 25.86
CA THR A 211 18.76 9.51 26.64
C THR A 211 20.02 8.92 26.02
N TRP A 212 20.04 8.75 24.70
CA TRP A 212 21.18 8.18 23.98
C TRP A 212 22.45 9.01 24.17
N GLN A 213 22.36 10.33 23.97
CA GLN A 213 23.46 11.28 24.16
C GLN A 213 23.96 11.36 25.61
N THR A 214 23.11 11.05 26.59
CA THR A 214 23.52 11.02 28.01
C THR A 214 24.26 9.74 28.37
N LEU A 215 24.00 8.65 27.65
CA LEU A 215 24.54 7.31 27.95
C LEU A 215 25.78 6.94 27.11
N THR A 216 26.06 7.66 26.03
CA THR A 216 27.21 7.46 25.13
C THR A 216 28.15 8.64 25.19
#